data_AF-A0A328NET4-F1
#
_entry.id   AF-A0A328NET4-F1
#
_cell.length_a   1.000
_cell.length_b   1.000
_cell.length_c   1.000
_cell.angle_alpha   90.00
_cell.angle_beta   90.00
_cell.angle_gamma   90.00
#
_symmetry.space_group_name_H-M   'P 1'
#
loop_
_entity.id
_entity.type
_entity.pdbx_description
1 polymer ?
#
loop_
_entity_poly.entity_id
_entity_poly.type
_entity_poly.pdbx_seq_one_letter_code
_entity_poly.pdbx_strand_id
1 'polypeptide(L)'
;MKEHRFRLNGRTYAIPAEAVHSRLKDQIREDVREHWVEIDGARWPVKQVFAALTGLTRDAFTSHIALRHLRTMGFPTSKLPGERASDEVTGPLVLPVLGPDPAEAFGTLLAFVDSTDLTARIAALEAQYNGVDRSAAAELAEDAGMGLDLLLAALLVRRHAGRLSDIIHAAVITQVVPLILDEGERVARRPSLAAGNDPSRPYDLETDRRIAEFKMSVWKGADAMRKRGAFADLVHLALDTSGRRAQLYVAGPPAIHFLRSATGSAAWGLNRSSPKLRQRFEERFGSLDVPIRDFTAGPAGHVELVDLTLLLPEITPAIA
;
A
#
# COMPACT_ATOMS: atom_id res chain seq x y z
N MET A 1 26.78 19.96 -19.22
CA MET A 1 27.24 19.28 -17.98
C MET A 1 26.03 18.66 -17.29
N LYS A 2 26.16 17.43 -16.78
CA LYS A 2 25.00 16.58 -16.48
C LYS A 2 24.49 16.79 -15.05
N GLU A 3 23.24 17.23 -14.96
CA GLU A 3 22.41 17.18 -13.75
C GLU A 3 22.04 15.72 -13.45
N HIS A 4 22.26 15.25 -12.23
CA HIS A 4 21.86 13.91 -11.82
C HIS A 4 20.43 13.92 -11.28
N ARG A 5 19.49 13.44 -12.10
CA ARG A 5 18.07 13.30 -11.71
C ARG A 5 17.76 11.90 -11.24
N PHE A 6 17.05 11.79 -10.13
CA PHE A 6 16.59 10.50 -9.60
C PHE A 6 15.28 10.65 -8.83
N ARG A 7 14.59 9.53 -8.60
CA ARG A 7 13.36 9.48 -7.78
C ARG A 7 13.64 8.77 -6.47
N LEU A 8 13.24 9.38 -5.36
CA LEU A 8 13.33 8.82 -4.01
C LEU A 8 12.05 9.15 -3.24
N ASN A 9 11.43 8.17 -2.58
CA ASN A 9 10.17 8.34 -1.84
C ASN A 9 9.06 9.03 -2.67
N GLY A 10 8.98 8.72 -3.97
CA GLY A 10 7.97 9.25 -4.90
C GLY A 10 8.26 10.65 -5.47
N ARG A 11 9.24 11.39 -4.92
CA ARG A 11 9.65 12.73 -5.37
C ARG A 11 10.85 12.67 -6.31
N THR A 12 10.92 13.62 -7.24
CA THR A 12 12.07 13.78 -8.16
C THR A 12 13.06 14.77 -7.57
N TYR A 13 14.33 14.39 -7.55
CA TYR A 13 15.43 15.23 -7.12
C TYR A 13 16.39 15.44 -8.27
N ALA A 14 17.03 16.60 -8.29
CA ALA A 14 18.07 16.96 -9.23
C ALA A 14 19.27 17.49 -8.44
N ILE A 15 20.42 16.87 -8.62
CA ILE A 15 21.68 17.32 -8.02
C ILE A 15 22.57 17.85 -9.16
N PRO A 16 22.91 19.14 -9.17
CA PRO A 16 23.98 19.64 -10.02
C PRO A 16 25.31 19.06 -9.52
N ALA A 17 26.10 18.42 -10.40
CA ALA A 17 27.40 17.86 -10.02
C ALA A 17 28.35 18.91 -9.40
N GLU A 18 28.22 20.17 -9.81
CA GLU A 18 28.97 21.31 -9.25
C GLU A 18 28.53 21.71 -7.82
N ALA A 19 27.30 21.37 -7.41
CA ALA A 19 26.76 21.76 -6.12
C ALA A 19 27.45 21.05 -4.95
N VAL A 20 28.14 19.94 -5.21
CA VAL A 20 28.82 19.10 -4.21
C VAL A 20 29.86 19.91 -3.44
N HIS A 21 30.72 20.64 -4.14
CA HIS A 21 31.76 21.48 -3.52
C HIS A 21 31.13 22.62 -2.70
N SER A 22 30.12 23.31 -3.25
CA SER A 22 29.47 24.43 -2.58
C SER A 22 28.73 24.04 -1.29
N ARG A 23 28.13 22.85 -1.25
CA ARG A 23 27.27 22.40 -0.13
C ARG A 23 28.03 21.68 0.97
N LEU A 24 29.25 21.24 0.70
CA LEU A 24 30.14 20.64 1.69
C LEU A 24 31.13 21.62 2.31
N LYS A 25 31.33 22.80 1.68
CA LYS A 25 32.29 23.83 2.13
C LYS A 25 32.15 24.21 3.61
N ASP A 26 30.93 24.23 4.12
CA ASP A 26 30.61 24.64 5.50
C ASP A 26 30.30 23.46 6.44
N GLN A 27 30.52 22.21 6.00
CA GLN A 27 30.25 21.02 6.82
C GLN A 27 31.52 20.49 7.48
N ILE A 28 31.41 20.16 8.78
CA ILE A 28 32.44 19.41 9.49
C ILE A 28 32.32 17.94 9.10
N ARG A 29 33.41 17.39 8.57
CA ARG A 29 33.50 15.97 8.19
C ARG A 29 33.34 15.09 9.42
N GLU A 30 32.37 14.18 9.40
CA GLU A 30 32.18 13.18 10.45
C GLU A 30 33.09 11.95 10.23
N ASP A 31 33.25 11.15 11.29
CA ASP A 31 34.03 9.91 11.23
C ASP A 31 33.39 8.87 10.28
N VAL A 32 34.22 8.36 9.37
CA VAL A 32 33.83 7.34 8.40
C VAL A 32 33.84 5.96 9.07
N ARG A 33 32.70 5.26 9.02
CA ARG A 33 32.57 3.88 9.55
C ARG A 33 32.84 2.83 8.48
N GLU A 34 31.85 2.57 7.62
CA GLU A 34 31.89 1.44 6.66
C GLU A 34 31.73 1.91 5.21
N HIS A 35 30.83 2.86 4.96
CA HIS A 35 30.54 3.38 3.62
C HIS A 35 31.01 4.83 3.45
N TRP A 36 31.85 5.06 2.44
CA TRP A 36 32.42 6.38 2.14
C TRP A 36 32.33 6.77 0.67
N VAL A 37 32.43 8.08 0.44
CA VAL A 37 32.63 8.72 -0.86
C VAL A 37 33.85 9.64 -0.78
N GLU A 38 34.68 9.68 -1.81
CA GLU A 38 35.81 10.59 -1.91
C GLU A 38 35.40 11.87 -2.65
N ILE A 39 35.65 13.01 -2.01
CA ILE A 39 35.39 14.35 -2.55
C ILE A 39 36.60 15.21 -2.18
N ASP A 40 37.20 15.85 -3.18
CA ASP A 40 38.42 16.67 -3.03
C ASP A 40 39.56 15.94 -2.30
N GLY A 41 39.74 14.64 -2.58
CA GLY A 41 40.77 13.80 -1.96
C GLY A 41 40.50 13.41 -0.50
N ALA A 42 39.33 13.76 0.06
CA ALA A 42 38.91 13.38 1.41
C ALA A 42 37.76 12.38 1.37
N ARG A 43 37.80 11.37 2.26
CA ARG A 43 36.70 10.41 2.43
C ARG A 43 35.64 10.96 3.38
N TRP A 44 34.40 10.99 2.92
CA TRP A 44 33.23 11.45 3.67
C TRP A 44 32.22 10.31 3.88
N PRO A 45 31.44 10.31 4.98
CA PRO A 45 30.32 9.40 5.14
C PRO A 45 29.26 9.64 4.05
N VAL A 46 28.88 8.58 3.33
CA VAL A 46 27.94 8.70 2.20
C VAL A 46 26.61 9.34 2.57
N LYS A 47 26.10 9.08 3.79
CA LYS A 47 24.84 9.66 4.24
C LYS A 47 24.93 11.15 4.55
N GLN A 48 26.08 11.61 5.02
CA GLN A 48 26.33 13.03 5.28
C GLN A 48 26.31 13.81 3.97
N VAL A 49 27.09 13.36 3.00
CA VAL A 49 27.18 13.99 1.68
C VAL A 49 25.84 13.97 0.97
N PHE A 50 25.15 12.82 0.96
CA PHE A 50 23.88 12.70 0.27
C PHE A 50 22.78 13.56 0.90
N ALA A 51 22.75 13.70 2.23
CA ALA A 51 21.86 14.64 2.91
C ALA A 51 22.15 16.09 2.49
N ALA A 52 23.43 16.50 2.47
CA ALA A 52 23.84 17.84 2.05
C ALA A 52 23.39 18.16 0.61
N LEU A 53 23.52 17.19 -0.29
CA LEU A 53 23.18 17.33 -1.70
C LEU A 53 21.69 17.33 -1.99
N THR A 54 20.88 16.69 -1.15
CA THR A 54 19.45 16.51 -1.41
C THR A 54 18.56 17.36 -0.51
N GLY A 55 19.11 17.90 0.60
CA GLY A 55 18.33 18.54 1.66
C GLY A 55 17.49 17.55 2.47
N LEU A 56 17.67 16.24 2.26
CA LEU A 56 16.90 15.20 2.95
C LEU A 56 17.50 14.88 4.32
N THR A 57 16.62 14.54 5.24
CA THR A 57 17.01 13.97 6.54
C THR A 57 17.58 12.56 6.35
N ARG A 58 18.58 12.20 7.16
CA ARG A 58 19.34 10.95 6.98
C ARG A 58 18.53 9.68 7.24
N ASP A 59 17.37 9.77 7.89
CA ASP A 59 16.41 8.68 8.08
C ASP A 59 15.59 8.38 6.81
N ALA A 60 15.51 9.32 5.87
CA ALA A 60 14.76 9.17 4.63
C ALA A 60 15.41 8.23 3.60
N PHE A 61 16.66 7.79 3.83
CA PHE A 61 17.42 6.93 2.93
C PHE A 61 18.51 6.12 3.64
N THR A 62 18.94 5.03 3.00
CA THR A 62 20.00 4.14 3.51
C THR A 62 21.39 4.53 2.98
N SER A 63 22.46 4.05 3.62
CA SER A 63 23.83 4.23 3.14
C SER A 63 24.04 3.69 1.73
N HIS A 64 23.37 2.58 1.39
CA HIS A 64 23.43 1.96 0.07
C HIS A 64 22.78 2.83 -1.03
N ILE A 65 21.64 3.47 -0.73
CA ILE A 65 20.98 4.41 -1.66
C ILE A 65 21.89 5.62 -1.91
N ALA A 66 22.43 6.20 -0.84
CA ALA A 66 23.36 7.32 -0.92
C ALA A 66 24.60 6.97 -1.75
N LEU A 67 25.24 5.83 -1.46
CA LEU A 67 26.45 5.36 -2.13
C LEU A 67 26.20 5.08 -3.61
N ARG A 68 25.08 4.45 -3.96
CA ARG A 68 24.71 4.17 -5.36
C ARG A 68 24.59 5.45 -6.17
N HIS A 69 23.88 6.45 -5.66
CA HIS A 69 23.71 7.72 -6.39
C HIS A 69 25.00 8.53 -6.46
N LEU A 70 25.81 8.55 -5.40
CA LEU A 70 27.12 9.20 -5.41
C LEU A 70 28.07 8.54 -6.44
N ARG A 71 28.06 7.21 -6.53
CA ARG A 71 28.79 6.48 -7.57
C ARG A 71 28.26 6.77 -8.98
N THR A 72 26.94 6.85 -9.17
CA THR A 72 26.35 7.24 -10.47
C THR A 72 26.74 8.67 -10.88
N MET A 73 26.96 9.56 -9.92
CA MET A 73 27.48 10.92 -10.16
C MET A 73 28.98 10.94 -10.49
N GLY A 74 29.66 9.79 -10.48
CA GLY A 74 31.08 9.66 -10.84
C GLY A 74 32.04 9.84 -9.67
N PHE A 75 31.54 9.90 -8.42
CA PHE A 75 32.42 9.99 -7.26
C PHE A 75 33.02 8.61 -6.90
N PRO A 76 34.30 8.54 -6.53
CA PRO A 76 34.88 7.33 -5.96
C PRO A 76 34.19 6.98 -4.64
N THR A 77 33.79 5.72 -4.46
CA THR A 77 33.12 5.26 -3.22
C THR A 77 33.74 3.97 -2.69
N SER A 78 33.46 3.63 -1.43
CA SER A 78 33.65 2.27 -0.92
C SER A 78 32.87 1.24 -1.76
N LYS A 79 33.31 -0.02 -1.75
CA LYS A 79 32.63 -1.13 -2.44
C LYS A 79 31.24 -1.39 -1.85
N LEU A 80 30.30 -1.84 -2.69
CA LEU A 80 29.02 -2.39 -2.21
C LEU A 80 29.24 -3.82 -1.69
N PRO A 81 28.50 -4.29 -0.66
CA PRO A 81 28.57 -5.67 -0.24
C PRO A 81 28.21 -6.62 -1.40
N GLY A 82 29.14 -7.48 -1.81
CA GLY A 82 28.93 -8.48 -2.88
C GLY A 82 29.77 -8.30 -4.16
N GLU A 83 30.52 -7.21 -4.33
CA GLU A 83 31.37 -7.03 -5.52
C GLU A 83 32.72 -7.78 -5.40
N ARG A 84 32.91 -8.85 -6.19
CA ARG A 84 34.25 -9.42 -6.49
C ARG A 84 35.05 -8.44 -7.36
N ALA A 85 36.35 -8.38 -7.12
CA ALA A 85 37.26 -7.53 -7.88
C ALA A 85 37.42 -8.05 -9.32
N SER A 86 37.14 -7.20 -10.30
CA SER A 86 37.73 -7.32 -11.63
C SER A 86 37.79 -5.93 -12.28
N ASP A 87 38.95 -5.69 -12.88
CA ASP A 87 39.50 -4.43 -13.35
C ASP A 87 38.72 -3.73 -14.48
N GLU A 88 39.04 -2.44 -14.60
CA GLU A 88 38.89 -1.51 -15.72
C GLU A 88 38.30 -2.04 -17.04
N VAL A 89 37.15 -1.49 -17.45
CA VAL A 89 36.92 -1.06 -18.85
C VAL A 89 36.09 0.22 -18.87
N THR A 90 36.74 1.28 -19.36
CA THR A 90 36.16 2.57 -19.78
C THR A 90 35.21 2.44 -20.97
N GLY A 91 33.99 2.93 -20.81
CA GLY A 91 33.04 3.18 -21.90
C GLY A 91 31.78 3.88 -21.37
N PRO A 92 31.14 4.79 -22.12
CA PRO A 92 29.97 5.49 -21.64
C PRO A 92 28.79 4.52 -21.56
N LEU A 93 28.55 4.00 -20.35
CA LEU A 93 27.33 3.27 -20.01
C LEU A 93 26.16 4.25 -20.08
N VAL A 94 25.45 4.22 -21.20
CA VAL A 94 24.02 4.50 -21.22
C VAL A 94 23.39 3.43 -20.34
N LEU A 95 23.15 3.72 -19.07
CA LEU A 95 22.38 2.82 -18.21
C LEU A 95 20.95 2.81 -18.76
N PRO A 96 20.44 1.67 -19.23
CA PRO A 96 19.01 1.55 -19.43
C PRO A 96 18.36 1.64 -18.04
N VAL A 97 17.13 2.13 -17.99
CA VAL A 97 16.27 1.99 -16.80
C VAL A 97 15.98 0.48 -16.66
N LEU A 98 16.93 -0.29 -16.15
CA LEU A 98 16.81 -1.73 -15.91
C LEU A 98 16.17 -1.94 -14.53
N GLY A 99 14.90 -1.58 -14.44
CA GLY A 99 13.97 -2.41 -13.68
C GLY A 99 13.16 -3.20 -14.70
N PRO A 100 12.66 -4.41 -14.38
CA PRO A 100 11.74 -5.10 -15.26
C PRO A 100 10.59 -4.15 -15.65
N ASP A 101 10.14 -4.24 -16.89
CA ASP A 101 8.91 -3.57 -17.33
C ASP A 101 7.80 -3.89 -16.31
N PRO A 102 7.00 -2.93 -15.80
CA PRO A 102 5.88 -3.24 -14.91
C PRO A 102 5.01 -4.42 -15.36
N ALA A 103 4.84 -4.63 -16.67
CA ALA A 103 4.13 -5.80 -17.20
C ALA A 103 4.91 -7.11 -16.98
N GLU A 104 6.21 -7.11 -17.27
CA GLU A 104 7.12 -8.24 -17.02
C GLU A 104 7.22 -8.56 -15.53
N ALA A 105 7.39 -7.54 -14.67
CA ALA A 105 7.40 -7.68 -13.22
C ALA A 105 6.10 -8.29 -12.67
N PHE A 106 4.97 -7.86 -13.22
CA PHE A 106 3.68 -8.45 -12.86
C PHE A 106 3.59 -9.91 -13.31
N GLY A 107 4.06 -10.23 -14.53
CA GLY A 107 4.14 -11.60 -15.03
C GLY A 107 5.02 -12.51 -14.17
N THR A 108 6.22 -12.05 -13.80
CA THR A 108 7.14 -12.78 -12.89
C THR A 108 6.49 -13.06 -11.53
N LEU A 109 5.85 -12.05 -10.94
CA LEU A 109 5.20 -12.20 -9.64
C LEU A 109 4.00 -13.14 -9.72
N LEU A 110 3.18 -13.01 -10.76
CA LEU A 110 1.99 -13.84 -10.94
C LEU A 110 2.37 -15.31 -11.14
N ALA A 111 3.36 -15.59 -12.00
CA ALA A 111 3.87 -16.95 -12.21
C ALA A 111 4.39 -17.58 -10.90
N PHE A 112 5.01 -16.78 -10.02
CA PHE A 112 5.47 -17.26 -8.72
C PHE A 112 4.31 -17.53 -7.75
N VAL A 113 3.31 -16.64 -7.69
CA VAL A 113 2.15 -16.76 -6.79
C VAL A 113 1.19 -17.87 -7.23
N ASP A 114 1.04 -18.10 -8.53
CA ASP A 114 0.16 -19.14 -9.08
C ASP A 114 0.78 -20.54 -8.99
N SER A 115 2.05 -20.65 -8.60
CA SER A 115 2.65 -21.95 -8.27
C SER A 115 1.96 -22.56 -7.05
N THR A 116 1.69 -23.86 -7.11
CA THR A 116 0.91 -24.57 -6.10
C THR A 116 1.52 -24.43 -4.69
N ASP A 117 0.70 -23.97 -3.75
CA ASP A 117 0.95 -23.83 -2.30
C ASP A 117 2.19 -23.00 -1.91
N LEU A 118 2.12 -21.70 -2.16
CA LEU A 118 3.07 -20.70 -1.68
C LEU A 118 3.36 -20.81 -0.17
N THR A 119 2.35 -21.15 0.64
CA THR A 119 2.52 -21.24 2.10
C THR A 119 3.41 -22.43 2.46
N ALA A 120 3.16 -23.60 1.89
CA ALA A 120 4.02 -24.77 2.08
C ALA A 120 5.43 -24.52 1.56
N ARG A 121 5.58 -23.83 0.42
CA ARG A 121 6.88 -23.48 -0.15
C ARG A 121 7.69 -22.55 0.76
N ILE A 122 7.05 -21.54 1.34
CA ILE A 122 7.70 -20.66 2.33
C ILE A 122 8.09 -21.46 3.58
N ALA A 123 7.19 -22.29 4.12
CA ALA A 123 7.48 -23.09 5.31
C ALA A 123 8.64 -24.10 5.08
N ALA A 124 8.71 -24.71 3.90
CA ALA A 124 9.81 -25.59 3.53
C ALA A 124 11.14 -24.83 3.43
N LEU A 125 11.13 -23.61 2.89
CA LEU A 125 12.29 -22.74 2.84
C LEU A 125 12.75 -22.33 4.25
N GLU A 126 11.83 -21.95 5.13
CA GLU A 126 12.12 -21.61 6.53
C GLU A 126 12.84 -22.76 7.25
N ALA A 127 12.39 -24.01 7.06
CA ALA A 127 13.02 -25.18 7.64
C ALA A 127 14.44 -25.41 7.07
N GLN A 128 14.63 -25.22 5.76
CA GLN A 128 15.91 -25.42 5.08
C GLN A 128 16.95 -24.37 5.45
N TYR A 129 16.55 -23.16 5.86
CA TYR A 129 17.46 -22.10 6.30
C TYR A 129 18.14 -22.36 7.65
N ASN A 130 17.76 -23.40 8.39
CA ASN A 130 18.36 -23.71 9.68
C ASN A 130 19.81 -24.24 9.53
N GLY A 131 20.78 -23.52 10.11
CA GLY A 131 22.19 -23.94 10.14
C GLY A 131 22.96 -23.73 8.82
N VAL A 132 22.39 -23.01 7.85
CA VAL A 132 22.99 -22.77 6.54
C VAL A 132 24.02 -21.65 6.61
N ASP A 133 25.15 -21.81 5.91
CA ASP A 133 26.16 -20.77 5.77
C ASP A 133 25.82 -19.78 4.64
N ARG A 134 26.70 -18.79 4.42
CA ARG A 134 26.46 -17.73 3.43
C ARG A 134 26.33 -18.24 2.00
N SER A 135 27.12 -19.24 1.61
CA SER A 135 27.11 -19.75 0.23
C SER A 135 25.85 -20.55 -0.02
N ALA A 136 25.56 -21.49 0.89
CA ALA A 136 24.40 -22.34 0.79
C ALA A 136 23.08 -21.55 0.95
N ALA A 137 23.07 -20.42 1.69
CA ALA A 137 21.91 -19.54 1.74
C ALA A 137 21.63 -18.81 0.40
N ALA A 138 22.68 -18.44 -0.33
CA ALA A 138 22.54 -17.81 -1.65
C ALA A 138 21.99 -18.82 -2.69
N GLU A 139 22.55 -20.03 -2.70
CA GLU A 139 22.09 -21.14 -3.55
C GLU A 139 20.63 -21.51 -3.24
N LEU A 140 20.29 -21.65 -1.95
CA LEU A 140 18.94 -21.94 -1.51
C LEU A 140 17.91 -20.87 -1.92
N ALA A 141 18.30 -19.59 -1.91
CA ALA A 141 17.44 -18.50 -2.37
C ALA A 141 17.23 -18.54 -3.90
N GLU A 142 18.26 -18.86 -4.67
CA GLU A 142 18.17 -19.01 -6.13
C GLU A 142 17.29 -20.21 -6.51
N ASP A 143 17.53 -21.38 -5.91
CA ASP A 143 16.75 -22.60 -6.14
C ASP A 143 15.27 -22.42 -5.77
N ALA A 144 15.00 -21.69 -4.69
CA ALA A 144 13.64 -21.35 -4.29
C ALA A 144 13.00 -20.27 -5.17
N GLY A 145 13.70 -19.72 -6.17
CA GLY A 145 13.23 -18.61 -7.00
C GLY A 145 13.02 -17.31 -6.21
N MET A 146 13.61 -17.19 -5.03
CA MET A 146 13.53 -16.03 -4.11
C MET A 146 14.68 -15.03 -4.35
N GLY A 147 15.10 -14.90 -5.60
CA GLY A 147 16.15 -14.00 -6.01
C GLY A 147 15.76 -12.51 -5.95
N LEU A 148 16.75 -11.65 -6.22
CA LEU A 148 16.58 -10.19 -6.23
C LEU A 148 15.50 -9.75 -7.24
N ASP A 149 15.37 -10.44 -8.37
CA ASP A 149 14.40 -10.09 -9.41
C ASP A 149 12.95 -10.25 -8.95
N LEU A 150 12.63 -11.34 -8.23
CA LEU A 150 11.32 -11.53 -7.62
C LEU A 150 11.03 -10.45 -6.57
N LEU A 151 12.03 -10.11 -5.74
CA LEU A 151 11.89 -9.06 -4.73
C LEU A 151 11.61 -7.68 -5.37
N LEU A 152 12.35 -7.33 -6.42
CA LEU A 152 12.16 -6.09 -7.16
C LEU A 152 10.77 -6.06 -7.83
N ALA A 153 10.36 -7.16 -8.45
CA ALA A 153 9.03 -7.31 -9.04
C ALA A 153 7.91 -7.14 -8.00
N ALA A 154 8.02 -7.83 -6.86
CA ALA A 154 7.06 -7.74 -5.77
C ALA A 154 6.93 -6.31 -5.20
N LEU A 155 8.05 -5.62 -4.99
CA LEU A 155 8.06 -4.23 -4.51
C LEU A 155 7.50 -3.26 -5.55
N LEU A 156 7.79 -3.48 -6.84
CA LEU A 156 7.24 -2.68 -7.92
C LEU A 156 5.72 -2.85 -8.00
N VAL A 157 5.22 -4.08 -8.03
CA VAL A 157 3.77 -4.36 -8.04
C VAL A 157 3.09 -3.80 -6.78
N ARG A 158 3.68 -3.99 -5.59
CA ARG A 158 3.14 -3.47 -4.33
C ARG A 158 2.98 -1.95 -4.35
N ARG A 159 3.92 -1.22 -4.96
CA ARG A 159 3.82 0.24 -5.13
C ARG A 159 2.59 0.64 -5.93
N HIS A 160 2.15 -0.19 -6.88
CA HIS A 160 0.99 0.05 -7.72
C HIS A 160 -0.32 -0.51 -7.12
N ALA A 161 -0.24 -1.54 -6.28
CA ALA A 161 -1.40 -2.22 -5.70
C ALA A 161 -2.36 -1.30 -4.94
N GLY A 162 -1.83 -0.31 -4.18
CA GLY A 162 -2.69 0.65 -3.47
C GLY A 162 -3.56 1.48 -4.43
N ARG A 163 -3.01 1.89 -5.58
CA ARG A 163 -3.74 2.65 -6.60
C ARG A 163 -4.79 1.79 -7.32
N LEU A 164 -4.59 0.48 -7.39
CA LEU A 164 -5.61 -0.43 -7.91
C LEU A 164 -6.85 -0.43 -7.03
N SER A 165 -6.69 -0.41 -5.70
CA SER A 165 -7.83 -0.27 -4.78
C SER A 165 -8.61 1.01 -5.01
N ASP A 166 -7.92 2.15 -5.20
CA ASP A 166 -8.55 3.44 -5.49
C ASP A 166 -9.33 3.39 -6.82
N ILE A 167 -8.74 2.79 -7.86
CA ILE A 167 -9.38 2.63 -9.18
C ILE A 167 -10.61 1.73 -9.09
N ILE A 168 -10.52 0.59 -8.40
CA ILE A 168 -11.65 -0.33 -8.21
C ILE A 168 -12.79 0.40 -7.51
N HIS A 169 -12.49 1.14 -6.44
CA HIS A 169 -13.50 1.89 -5.69
C HIS A 169 -14.18 2.95 -6.56
N ALA A 170 -13.40 3.79 -7.26
CA ALA A 170 -13.95 4.80 -8.16
C ALA A 170 -14.78 4.16 -9.30
N ALA A 171 -14.27 3.10 -9.93
CA ALA A 171 -14.96 2.40 -11.01
C ALA A 171 -16.31 1.86 -10.56
N VAL A 172 -16.35 1.15 -9.42
CA VAL A 172 -17.59 0.60 -8.88
C VAL A 172 -18.61 1.69 -8.61
N ILE A 173 -18.23 2.79 -7.94
CA ILE A 173 -19.17 3.89 -7.68
C ILE A 173 -19.70 4.45 -8.99
N THR A 174 -18.84 4.71 -9.98
CA THR A 174 -19.27 5.27 -11.27
C THR A 174 -20.18 4.35 -12.08
N GLN A 175 -20.05 3.03 -11.93
CA GLN A 175 -20.90 2.05 -12.60
C GLN A 175 -22.22 1.81 -11.84
N VAL A 176 -22.19 1.86 -10.50
CA VAL A 176 -23.39 1.61 -9.67
C VAL A 176 -24.31 2.81 -9.62
N VAL A 177 -23.79 4.04 -9.52
CA VAL A 177 -24.60 5.26 -9.37
C VAL A 177 -25.74 5.34 -10.41
N PRO A 178 -25.51 5.16 -11.73
CA PRO A 178 -26.59 5.20 -12.72
C PRO A 178 -27.67 4.14 -12.54
N LEU A 179 -27.34 3.01 -11.91
CA LEU A 179 -28.27 1.89 -11.71
C LEU A 179 -29.15 2.07 -10.47
N ILE A 180 -28.68 2.83 -9.49
CA ILE A 180 -29.35 2.96 -8.19
C ILE A 180 -30.13 4.26 -8.05
N LEU A 181 -29.82 5.31 -8.82
CA LEU A 181 -30.56 6.57 -8.75
C LEU A 181 -32.00 6.41 -9.24
N ASP A 182 -32.96 6.82 -8.42
CA ASP A 182 -34.36 6.91 -8.84
C ASP A 182 -34.55 8.08 -9.81
N GLU A 183 -35.68 8.09 -10.54
CA GLU A 183 -36.05 9.23 -11.37
C GLU A 183 -36.12 10.53 -10.54
N GLY A 184 -35.40 11.54 -11.01
CA GLY A 184 -35.28 12.84 -10.36
C GLY A 184 -34.40 12.88 -9.11
N GLU A 185 -33.80 11.78 -8.68
CA GLU A 185 -32.80 11.77 -7.61
C GLU A 185 -31.51 12.46 -8.07
N ARG A 186 -30.90 13.26 -7.18
CA ARG A 186 -29.73 14.08 -7.50
C ARG A 186 -28.62 13.85 -6.49
N VAL A 187 -27.41 13.68 -7.01
CA VAL A 187 -26.19 13.68 -6.21
C VAL A 187 -26.06 15.03 -5.51
N ALA A 188 -26.13 15.02 -4.18
CA ALA A 188 -26.16 16.21 -3.33
C ALA A 188 -24.75 16.71 -3.00
N ARG A 189 -23.78 15.79 -2.94
CA ARG A 189 -22.36 16.09 -2.75
C ARG A 189 -21.52 15.30 -3.73
N ARG A 190 -20.38 15.85 -4.12
CA ARG A 190 -19.41 15.14 -4.97
C ARG A 190 -19.06 13.79 -4.34
N PRO A 191 -19.17 12.66 -5.07
CA PRO A 191 -18.84 11.34 -4.54
C PRO A 191 -17.36 11.20 -4.16
N SER A 192 -17.08 10.34 -3.19
CA SER A 192 -15.73 10.03 -2.73
C SER A 192 -15.03 9.04 -3.64
N LEU A 193 -14.61 9.47 -4.85
CA LEU A 193 -13.97 8.59 -5.85
C LEU A 193 -12.47 8.35 -5.57
N ALA A 194 -12.09 8.14 -4.31
CA ALA A 194 -10.71 7.89 -3.86
C ALA A 194 -9.66 8.95 -4.27
N ALA A 195 -10.07 10.18 -4.59
CA ALA A 195 -9.15 11.28 -4.92
C ALA A 195 -8.41 11.89 -3.71
N GLY A 196 -8.64 11.35 -2.51
CA GLY A 196 -8.08 11.82 -1.24
C GLY A 196 -9.14 11.92 -0.13
N ASN A 197 -8.70 11.96 1.12
CA ASN A 197 -9.58 12.07 2.29
C ASN A 197 -10.06 13.53 2.45
N ASP A 198 -11.37 13.73 2.46
CA ASP A 198 -12.00 15.03 2.71
C ASP A 198 -12.94 14.87 3.90
N PRO A 199 -12.61 15.47 5.06
CA PRO A 199 -13.42 15.33 6.27
C PRO A 199 -14.86 15.83 6.13
N SER A 200 -15.17 16.61 5.08
CA SER A 200 -16.51 17.11 4.79
C SER A 200 -17.40 16.12 4.03
N ARG A 201 -16.86 14.94 3.67
CA ARG A 201 -17.54 13.85 2.97
C ARG A 201 -17.63 12.63 3.90
N PRO A 202 -18.68 12.54 4.72
CA PRO A 202 -18.84 11.44 5.66
C PRO A 202 -19.18 10.09 5.00
N TYR A 203 -19.66 10.09 3.75
CA TYR A 203 -20.07 8.89 3.02
C TYR A 203 -19.48 8.88 1.60
N ASP A 204 -19.38 7.70 1.00
CA ASP A 204 -18.91 7.55 -0.38
C ASP A 204 -19.86 8.18 -1.41
N LEU A 205 -21.17 8.04 -1.18
CA LEU A 205 -22.23 8.65 -1.99
C LEU A 205 -23.27 9.32 -1.09
N GLU A 206 -23.62 10.56 -1.45
CA GLU A 206 -24.74 11.28 -0.84
C GLU A 206 -25.61 11.91 -1.93
N THR A 207 -26.90 11.59 -1.88
CA THR A 207 -27.93 12.20 -2.72
C THR A 207 -28.93 12.95 -1.86
N ASP A 208 -29.92 13.57 -2.50
CA ASP A 208 -31.09 14.13 -1.83
C ASP A 208 -31.99 13.05 -1.19
N ARG A 209 -31.80 11.76 -1.52
CA ARG A 209 -32.65 10.64 -1.05
C ARG A 209 -31.90 9.51 -0.33
N ARG A 210 -30.57 9.40 -0.47
CA ARG A 210 -29.77 8.29 0.08
C ARG A 210 -28.37 8.69 0.55
N ILE A 211 -27.82 7.84 1.40
CA ILE A 211 -26.39 7.76 1.73
C ILE A 211 -25.90 6.33 1.51
N ALA A 212 -24.68 6.19 1.02
CA ALA A 212 -24.12 4.87 0.80
C ALA A 212 -22.61 4.77 1.03
N GLU A 213 -22.19 3.57 1.42
CA GLU A 213 -20.80 3.12 1.55
C GLU A 213 -20.53 1.93 0.62
N PHE A 214 -19.34 1.86 0.02
CA PHE A 214 -18.96 0.83 -0.96
C PHE A 214 -17.75 0.03 -0.50
N LYS A 215 -17.95 -1.26 -0.19
CA LYS A 215 -16.90 -2.17 0.27
C LYS A 215 -16.55 -3.26 -0.74
N MET A 216 -15.49 -3.02 -1.51
CA MET A 216 -14.97 -3.94 -2.54
C MET A 216 -13.94 -4.97 -2.05
N SER A 217 -13.87 -5.20 -0.74
CA SER A 217 -12.91 -6.17 -0.20
C SER A 217 -13.42 -7.60 -0.41
N VAL A 218 -12.72 -8.40 -1.21
CA VAL A 218 -12.96 -9.85 -1.37
C VAL A 218 -12.39 -10.60 -0.17
N TRP A 219 -13.15 -11.56 0.37
CA TRP A 219 -12.83 -12.28 1.61
C TRP A 219 -12.34 -13.68 1.24
N LYS A 220 -11.16 -14.06 1.73
CA LYS A 220 -10.48 -15.34 1.41
C LYS A 220 -10.10 -16.15 2.67
N GLY A 221 -10.66 -15.82 3.84
CA GLY A 221 -10.45 -16.55 5.09
C GLY A 221 -10.24 -15.64 6.30
N ALA A 222 -8.98 -15.50 6.76
CA ALA A 222 -8.60 -14.71 7.94
C ALA A 222 -8.78 -13.19 7.71
N ASP A 223 -10.03 -12.74 7.67
CA ASP A 223 -10.45 -11.43 7.20
C ASP A 223 -10.81 -10.46 8.34
N ALA A 224 -10.13 -10.57 9.48
CA ALA A 224 -10.47 -9.80 10.69
C ALA A 224 -10.52 -8.28 10.44
N MET A 225 -9.57 -7.73 9.68
CA MET A 225 -9.57 -6.29 9.35
C MET A 225 -10.69 -5.91 8.38
N ARG A 226 -11.02 -6.77 7.42
CA ARG A 226 -12.13 -6.53 6.47
C ARG A 226 -13.48 -6.59 7.16
N LYS A 227 -13.68 -7.57 8.06
CA LYS A 227 -14.85 -7.72 8.93
C LYS A 227 -15.07 -6.48 9.81
N ARG A 228 -14.01 -6.00 10.47
CA ARG A 228 -14.06 -4.77 11.28
C ARG A 228 -14.40 -3.55 10.44
N GLY A 229 -13.77 -3.41 9.27
CA GLY A 229 -14.09 -2.33 8.32
C GLY A 229 -15.56 -2.33 7.92
N ALA A 230 -16.10 -3.46 7.48
CA ALA A 230 -17.51 -3.57 7.10
C ALA A 230 -18.47 -3.24 8.25
N PHE A 231 -18.15 -3.65 9.48
CA PHE A 231 -18.95 -3.30 10.65
C PHE A 231 -18.86 -1.81 10.99
N ALA A 232 -17.67 -1.19 10.87
CA ALA A 232 -17.52 0.24 11.07
C ALA A 232 -18.34 1.05 10.06
N ASP A 233 -18.33 0.66 8.79
CA ASP A 233 -19.11 1.30 7.72
C ASP A 233 -20.62 1.17 7.99
N LEU A 234 -21.09 -0.01 8.44
CA LEU A 234 -22.46 -0.22 8.89
C LEU A 234 -22.85 0.72 10.05
N VAL A 235 -21.99 0.85 11.07
CA VAL A 235 -22.23 1.76 12.20
C VAL A 235 -22.28 3.21 11.73
N HIS A 236 -21.41 3.63 10.81
CA HIS A 236 -21.41 4.97 10.24
C HIS A 236 -22.73 5.32 9.55
N LEU A 237 -23.28 4.37 8.79
CA LEU A 237 -24.59 4.49 8.14
C LEU A 237 -25.72 4.53 9.17
N ALA A 238 -25.70 3.63 10.16
CA ALA A 238 -26.74 3.56 11.20
C ALA A 238 -26.80 4.81 12.10
N LEU A 239 -25.71 5.58 12.18
CA LEU A 239 -25.62 6.84 12.92
C LEU A 239 -26.27 8.02 12.18
N ASP A 240 -26.62 7.88 10.91
CA ASP A 240 -27.32 8.93 10.18
C ASP A 240 -28.76 9.10 10.70
N THR A 241 -29.21 10.35 10.77
CA THR A 241 -30.55 10.72 11.27
C THR A 241 -31.30 11.61 10.29
N SER A 242 -30.79 11.74 9.07
CA SER A 242 -31.35 12.62 8.04
C SER A 242 -32.65 12.12 7.43
N GLY A 243 -32.98 10.84 7.64
CA GLY A 243 -34.13 10.17 7.02
C GLY A 243 -33.86 9.69 5.59
N ARG A 244 -32.64 9.89 5.06
CA ARG A 244 -32.19 9.32 3.79
C ARG A 244 -32.10 7.80 3.89
N ARG A 245 -32.30 7.09 2.78
CA ARG A 245 -32.05 5.64 2.70
C ARG A 245 -30.57 5.37 2.93
N ALA A 246 -30.24 4.52 3.90
CA ALA A 246 -28.87 4.14 4.20
C ALA A 246 -28.55 2.78 3.57
N GLN A 247 -27.48 2.69 2.77
CA GLN A 247 -27.17 1.48 2.02
C GLN A 247 -25.68 1.13 2.11
N LEU A 248 -25.38 -0.13 2.45
CA LEU A 248 -24.02 -0.67 2.44
C LEU A 248 -23.89 -1.66 1.29
N TYR A 249 -23.11 -1.28 0.28
CA TYR A 249 -22.82 -2.11 -0.89
C TYR A 249 -21.56 -2.92 -0.64
N VAL A 250 -21.63 -4.25 -0.79
CA VAL A 250 -20.51 -5.16 -0.54
C VAL A 250 -20.24 -6.10 -1.71
N ALA A 251 -18.99 -6.50 -1.87
CA ALA A 251 -18.58 -7.51 -2.84
C ALA A 251 -18.94 -8.93 -2.38
N GLY A 252 -20.13 -9.40 -2.77
CA GLY A 252 -20.57 -10.78 -2.59
C GLY A 252 -21.23 -11.11 -1.23
N PRO A 253 -21.76 -12.34 -1.09
CA PRO A 253 -22.50 -12.76 0.11
C PRO A 253 -21.72 -12.80 1.45
N PRO A 254 -20.40 -13.09 1.51
CA PRO A 254 -19.70 -13.33 2.79
C PRO A 254 -19.79 -12.17 3.80
N ALA A 255 -19.72 -10.93 3.32
CA ALA A 255 -19.79 -9.76 4.19
C ALA A 255 -21.18 -9.58 4.81
N ILE A 256 -22.25 -9.76 4.00
CA ILE A 256 -23.64 -9.71 4.47
C ILE A 256 -23.89 -10.83 5.47
N HIS A 257 -23.44 -12.05 5.16
CA HIS A 257 -23.57 -13.19 6.06
C HIS A 257 -22.92 -12.88 7.42
N PHE A 258 -21.68 -12.37 7.43
CA PHE A 258 -21.00 -11.98 8.65
C PHE A 258 -21.79 -10.95 9.46
N LEU A 259 -22.26 -9.86 8.83
CA LEU A 259 -23.01 -8.82 9.55
C LEU A 259 -24.30 -9.36 10.17
N ARG A 260 -24.93 -10.36 9.53
CA ARG A 260 -26.20 -10.97 9.98
C ARG A 260 -26.03 -12.15 10.94
N SER A 261 -24.87 -12.80 11.00
CA SER A 261 -24.69 -14.02 11.79
C SER A 261 -23.64 -13.90 12.91
N ALA A 262 -22.76 -12.90 12.87
CA ALA A 262 -21.66 -12.77 13.80
C ALA A 262 -22.11 -12.59 15.25
N THR A 263 -21.59 -13.46 16.11
CA THR A 263 -21.79 -13.42 17.57
C THR A 263 -20.76 -12.58 18.32
N GLY A 264 -19.66 -12.20 17.66
CA GLY A 264 -18.68 -11.27 18.23
C GLY A 264 -19.32 -9.91 18.54
N SER A 265 -18.82 -9.24 19.57
CA SER A 265 -19.39 -7.98 20.04
C SER A 265 -19.03 -6.78 19.15
N ALA A 266 -19.81 -5.72 19.25
CA ALA A 266 -19.50 -4.42 18.65
C ALA A 266 -18.14 -3.88 19.13
N ALA A 267 -17.74 -4.17 20.37
CA ALA A 267 -16.42 -3.85 20.91
C ALA A 267 -15.30 -4.47 20.06
N TRP A 268 -15.42 -5.75 19.67
CA TRP A 268 -14.46 -6.40 18.77
C TRP A 268 -14.49 -5.79 17.38
N GLY A 269 -15.69 -5.50 16.86
CA GLY A 269 -15.89 -4.92 15.53
C GLY A 269 -15.25 -3.53 15.39
N LEU A 270 -15.29 -2.72 16.45
CA LEU A 270 -14.81 -1.33 16.46
C LEU A 270 -13.44 -1.14 17.12
N ASN A 271 -12.73 -2.22 17.50
CA ASN A 271 -11.48 -2.09 18.26
C ASN A 271 -10.33 -1.39 17.51
N ARG A 272 -10.39 -1.34 16.16
CA ARG A 272 -9.46 -0.59 15.30
C ARG A 272 -10.06 0.73 14.78
N SER A 273 -11.30 1.03 15.14
CA SER A 273 -11.97 2.27 14.76
C SER A 273 -11.55 3.42 15.66
N SER A 274 -11.79 4.65 15.19
CA SER A 274 -11.47 5.85 15.97
C SER A 274 -12.19 5.86 17.33
N PRO A 275 -11.59 6.43 18.39
CA PRO A 275 -12.27 6.60 19.68
C PRO A 275 -13.61 7.34 19.55
N LYS A 276 -13.68 8.32 18.65
CA LYS A 276 -14.89 9.11 18.36
C LYS A 276 -16.03 8.25 17.83
N LEU A 277 -15.76 7.26 16.97
CA LEU A 277 -16.82 6.38 16.46
C LEU A 277 -17.38 5.50 17.58
N ARG A 278 -16.51 4.95 18.44
CA ARG A 278 -16.92 4.14 19.60
C ARG A 278 -17.76 4.94 20.59
N GLN A 279 -17.34 6.16 20.91
CA GLN A 279 -18.12 7.07 21.74
C GLN A 279 -19.51 7.33 21.15
N ARG A 280 -19.58 7.69 19.85
CA ARG A 280 -20.86 7.93 19.18
C ARG A 280 -21.75 6.69 19.14
N PHE A 281 -21.16 5.51 19.01
CA PHE A 281 -21.89 4.25 19.12
C PHE A 281 -22.52 4.13 20.50
N GLU A 282 -21.75 4.31 21.57
CA GLU A 282 -22.24 4.18 22.94
C GLU A 282 -23.32 5.20 23.29
N GLU A 283 -23.11 6.45 22.88
CA GLU A 283 -24.08 7.54 23.05
C GLU A 283 -25.42 7.27 22.36
N ARG A 284 -25.40 6.65 21.17
CA ARG A 284 -26.61 6.45 20.36
C ARG A 284 -27.28 5.10 20.57
N PHE A 285 -26.51 4.03 20.76
CA PHE A 285 -26.98 2.65 20.73
C PHE A 285 -26.75 1.89 22.04
N GLY A 286 -26.01 2.46 23.00
CA GLY A 286 -25.70 1.83 24.27
C GLY A 286 -24.47 0.92 24.21
N SER A 287 -24.45 -0.14 25.03
CA SER A 287 -23.24 -0.94 25.27
C SER A 287 -22.62 -1.53 24.00
N LEU A 288 -21.28 -1.49 23.92
CA LEU A 288 -20.48 -2.17 22.90
C LEU A 288 -20.46 -3.70 23.04
N ASP A 289 -21.03 -4.27 24.11
CA ASP A 289 -21.12 -5.72 24.31
C ASP A 289 -22.18 -6.38 23.42
N VAL A 290 -23.05 -5.59 22.78
CA VAL A 290 -24.06 -6.09 21.84
C VAL A 290 -23.41 -6.93 20.73
N PRO A 291 -23.90 -8.15 20.46
CA PRO A 291 -23.44 -8.93 19.32
C PRO A 291 -23.68 -8.21 18.00
N ILE A 292 -22.74 -8.32 17.05
CA ILE A 292 -22.84 -7.66 15.75
C ILE A 292 -24.15 -8.02 15.04
N ARG A 293 -24.56 -9.29 15.04
CA ARG A 293 -25.84 -9.72 14.44
C ARG A 293 -27.05 -9.03 15.07
N ASP A 294 -27.03 -8.82 16.39
CA ASP A 294 -28.15 -8.24 17.13
C ASP A 294 -28.21 -6.72 16.86
N PHE A 295 -27.04 -6.08 16.76
CA PHE A 295 -26.95 -4.69 16.30
C PHE A 295 -27.47 -4.52 14.86
N THR A 296 -27.04 -5.40 13.95
CA THR A 296 -27.46 -5.41 12.54
C THR A 296 -28.96 -5.62 12.40
N ALA A 297 -29.56 -6.53 13.16
CA ALA A 297 -30.99 -6.81 13.10
C ALA A 297 -31.86 -5.78 13.84
N GLY A 298 -31.29 -5.09 14.84
CA GLY A 298 -31.99 -4.10 15.65
C GLY A 298 -31.65 -2.66 15.25
N PRO A 299 -30.76 -1.96 16.00
CA PRO A 299 -30.44 -0.55 15.75
C PRO A 299 -30.06 -0.19 14.30
N ALA A 300 -29.33 -1.06 13.60
CA ALA A 300 -28.94 -0.85 12.20
C ALA A 300 -29.87 -1.52 11.19
N GLY A 301 -31.03 -2.05 11.60
CA GLY A 301 -31.95 -2.78 10.72
C GLY A 301 -32.56 -1.96 9.58
N HIS A 302 -32.45 -0.63 9.64
CA HIS A 302 -32.85 0.29 8.58
C HIS A 302 -31.78 0.45 7.48
N VAL A 303 -30.56 -0.04 7.68
CA VAL A 303 -29.49 0.00 6.68
C VAL A 303 -29.64 -1.19 5.73
N GLU A 304 -29.80 -0.91 4.45
CA GLU A 304 -29.92 -1.94 3.43
C GLU A 304 -28.54 -2.52 3.09
N LEU A 305 -28.37 -3.83 3.26
CA LEU A 305 -27.16 -4.55 2.86
C LEU A 305 -27.35 -5.09 1.44
N VAL A 306 -26.57 -4.57 0.49
CA VAL A 306 -26.73 -4.87 -0.95
C VAL A 306 -25.50 -5.60 -1.47
N ASP A 307 -25.73 -6.75 -2.10
CA ASP A 307 -24.68 -7.47 -2.82
C ASP A 307 -24.49 -6.85 -4.21
N LEU A 308 -23.29 -6.34 -4.46
CA LEU A 308 -22.95 -5.68 -5.73
C LEU A 308 -23.02 -6.62 -6.93
N THR A 309 -22.88 -7.94 -6.76
CA THR A 309 -23.02 -8.89 -7.86
C THR A 309 -24.43 -8.95 -8.44
N LEU A 310 -25.43 -8.48 -7.70
CA LEU A 310 -26.80 -8.37 -8.20
C LEU A 310 -26.98 -7.17 -9.14
N LEU A 311 -26.15 -6.13 -8.99
CA LEU A 311 -26.18 -4.92 -9.82
C LEU A 311 -25.17 -4.98 -10.97
N LEU A 312 -24.03 -5.62 -10.74
CA LEU A 312 -22.93 -5.78 -11.68
C LEU A 312 -22.57 -7.27 -11.80
N PRO A 313 -23.43 -8.11 -12.41
CA PRO A 313 -23.21 -9.55 -12.47
C PRO A 313 -21.87 -9.93 -13.15
N GLU A 314 -21.36 -9.09 -14.03
CA GLU A 314 -20.11 -9.27 -14.77
C GLU A 314 -18.87 -9.33 -13.87
N ILE A 315 -18.92 -8.77 -12.65
CA ILE A 315 -17.77 -8.79 -11.73
C ILE A 315 -17.66 -10.09 -10.93
N THR A 316 -18.71 -10.93 -10.96
CA THR A 316 -18.78 -12.17 -10.16
C THR A 316 -17.55 -13.07 -10.31
N PRO A 317 -17.03 -13.35 -11.53
CA PRO A 317 -15.85 -14.20 -11.69
C PRO A 317 -14.58 -13.64 -11.03
N ALA A 318 -14.50 -12.32 -10.84
CA ALA A 318 -13.34 -11.65 -10.27
C ALA A 318 -13.37 -11.58 -8.74
N ILE A 319 -14.52 -11.86 -8.11
CA ILE A 319 -14.70 -11.77 -6.66
C ILE A 319 -15.04 -13.11 -6.00
N ALA A 320 -15.27 -14.16 -6.78
CA ALA A 320 -15.55 -15.52 -6.32
C ALA A 320 -14.31 -16.23 -5.73
#